data_AF-A0A367J2X1-F1
#
_entry.id   AF-A0A367J2X1-F1
#
_cell.length_a   1.000
_cell.length_b   1.000
_cell.length_c   1.000
_cell.angle_alpha   90.00
_cell.angle_beta   90.00
_cell.angle_gamma   90.00
#
_symmetry.space_group_name_H-M   'P 1'
#
loop_
_entity.id
_entity.type
_entity.pdbx_description
1 polymer ?
#
loop_
_entity_poly.entity_id
_entity_poly.type
_entity_poly.pdbx_seq_one_letter_code
_entity_poly.pdbx_strand_id
1 'polypeptide(L)'
;EEKKDAIKFLSKDKSRNINLAILPKCKAYDSFAEVRKTIMRVDDTLCTETLLGNLISFLPNKDDNLSLMQKYLDGPPETCEELDIPEQFTVEMFRMYRYEQRIHFMLFRGQFWERFNQLELNMTVIIDVSDALKNSKHLKNILCLILVIGNYMNAQSLQGGAFGMRISSINKLVDTKASNTSSLNLLHVVTGVTRRQFPHLLNFLVDLKSIEQATRVMASINDLVQQYTEMRKGMKELALELGTKWQPEDVELEEDDKFREIMEKHNDEATTRFQVLESLYVNMDAKWKDVMTYYGENPKVMRPDDFFSTFSRFVTSWKEASAAEEKLALKQEREEKRKRDEEERKKRMEIKKQKAEAALKEKRSPIEGIDTSGEGENDRCMMDSLLDKLRSGEVEVRTTRKRSRKQKENLEDDEDNGIEPVPTATDFIDIILSKTQRKTPTVIHKNYNIGRIRQFYMRKVKFTQDSFEEKFKHILDEFPKLE
;
A
#
# COMPACT_ATOMS: atom_id res chain seq x y z
N GLU A 1 -5.24 -5.36 -67.72
CA GLU A 1 -5.90 -6.38 -66.87
C GLU A 1 -6.72 -5.64 -65.83
N GLU A 2 -8.04 -5.75 -65.88
CA GLU A 2 -8.90 -5.30 -64.78
C GLU A 2 -8.51 -6.12 -63.56
N LYS A 3 -8.11 -5.46 -62.46
CA LYS A 3 -7.96 -6.13 -61.16
C LYS A 3 -9.34 -6.71 -60.83
N LYS A 4 -9.52 -8.02 -60.96
CA LYS A 4 -10.67 -8.70 -60.36
C LYS A 4 -10.66 -8.33 -58.89
N ASP A 5 -11.75 -7.72 -58.42
CA ASP A 5 -11.92 -7.43 -57.00
C ASP A 5 -11.82 -8.76 -56.23
N ALA A 6 -10.94 -8.79 -55.22
CA ALA A 6 -10.77 -9.95 -54.38
C ALA A 6 -12.08 -10.33 -53.70
N ILE A 7 -12.37 -11.63 -53.62
CA ILE A 7 -13.64 -12.14 -53.12
C ILE A 7 -13.70 -11.99 -51.59
N LYS A 8 -14.81 -11.45 -51.08
CA LYS A 8 -15.01 -11.17 -49.65
C LYS A 8 -16.28 -11.81 -49.13
N PHE A 9 -16.19 -12.55 -48.03
CA PHE A 9 -17.35 -13.11 -47.33
C PHE A 9 -17.57 -12.50 -45.94
N LEU A 10 -16.54 -11.86 -45.36
CA LEU A 10 -16.63 -11.21 -44.06
C LEU A 10 -17.25 -9.81 -44.19
N SER A 11 -17.91 -9.37 -43.12
CA SER A 11 -18.33 -7.99 -42.98
C SER A 11 -17.13 -7.04 -43.03
N LYS A 12 -17.34 -5.83 -43.55
CA LYS A 12 -16.27 -4.83 -43.74
C LYS A 12 -15.54 -4.51 -42.42
N ASP A 13 -16.28 -4.44 -41.31
CA ASP A 13 -15.69 -4.16 -40.00
C ASP A 13 -14.81 -5.31 -39.50
N LYS A 14 -15.25 -6.57 -39.65
CA LYS A 14 -14.41 -7.74 -39.29
C LYS A 14 -13.15 -7.83 -40.13
N SER A 15 -13.29 -7.69 -41.45
CA SER A 15 -12.15 -7.71 -42.38
C SER A 15 -11.13 -6.62 -42.04
N ARG A 16 -11.60 -5.40 -41.72
CA ARG A 16 -10.72 -4.32 -41.22
C ARG A 16 -10.07 -4.67 -39.89
N ASN A 17 -10.82 -5.21 -38.93
CA ASN A 17 -10.29 -5.49 -37.60
C ASN A 17 -9.27 -6.64 -37.61
N ILE A 18 -9.48 -7.69 -38.40
CA ILE A 18 -8.51 -8.77 -38.61
C ILE A 18 -7.21 -8.21 -39.20
N ASN A 19 -7.31 -7.34 -40.22
CA ASN A 19 -6.15 -6.66 -40.83
C ASN A 19 -5.32 -5.86 -39.81
N LEU A 20 -5.97 -5.20 -38.85
CA LEU A 20 -5.30 -4.32 -37.89
C LEU A 20 -4.80 -5.05 -36.64
N ALA A 21 -5.55 -6.04 -36.15
CA ALA A 21 -5.34 -6.60 -34.82
C ALA A 21 -4.74 -8.02 -34.83
N ILE A 22 -4.90 -8.77 -35.92
CA ILE A 22 -4.41 -10.16 -36.04
C ILE A 22 -3.25 -10.24 -37.01
N LEU A 23 -3.45 -9.84 -38.28
CA LEU A 23 -2.46 -10.06 -39.33
C LEU A 23 -1.06 -9.50 -39.04
N PRO A 24 -0.88 -8.36 -38.34
CA PRO A 24 0.46 -7.90 -37.97
C PRO A 24 1.24 -8.90 -37.13
N LYS A 25 0.57 -9.69 -36.29
CA LYS A 25 1.19 -10.76 -35.49
C LYS A 25 1.55 -11.98 -36.35
N CYS A 26 0.81 -12.20 -37.44
CA CYS A 26 1.04 -13.29 -38.39
C CYS A 26 2.20 -13.01 -39.36
N LYS A 27 2.63 -11.74 -39.54
CA LYS A 27 3.74 -11.37 -40.45
C LYS A 27 5.09 -11.98 -40.09
N ALA A 28 5.26 -12.44 -38.85
CA ALA A 28 6.47 -13.14 -38.41
C ALA A 28 6.57 -14.58 -38.95
N TYR A 29 5.51 -15.08 -39.62
CA TYR A 29 5.42 -16.43 -40.14
C TYR A 29 5.39 -16.41 -41.67
N ASP A 30 5.97 -17.43 -42.29
CA ASP A 30 6.08 -17.52 -43.75
C ASP A 30 4.74 -17.71 -44.46
N SER A 31 3.75 -18.30 -43.77
CA SER A 31 2.41 -18.53 -44.31
C SER A 31 1.35 -18.64 -43.21
N PHE A 32 0.07 -18.49 -43.59
CA PHE A 32 -1.04 -18.73 -42.66
C PHE A 32 -1.13 -20.20 -42.21
N ALA A 33 -0.62 -21.14 -43.00
CA ALA A 33 -0.51 -22.55 -42.59
C ALA A 33 0.48 -22.74 -41.43
N GLU A 34 1.59 -22.00 -41.42
CA GLU A 34 2.54 -22.02 -40.29
C GLU A 34 1.94 -21.36 -39.04
N VAL A 35 1.14 -20.30 -39.20
CA VAL A 35 0.37 -19.71 -38.09
C VAL A 35 -0.61 -20.75 -37.52
N ARG A 36 -1.35 -21.46 -38.39
CA ARG A 36 -2.29 -22.52 -38.01
C ARG A 36 -1.60 -23.61 -37.20
N LYS A 37 -0.48 -24.14 -37.69
CA LYS A 37 0.33 -25.15 -36.97
C LYS A 37 0.81 -24.64 -35.61
N THR A 38 1.24 -23.39 -35.54
CA THR A 38 1.69 -22.78 -34.27
C THR A 38 0.55 -22.68 -33.25
N ILE A 39 -0.66 -22.35 -33.69
CA ILE A 39 -1.87 -22.36 -32.85
C ILE A 39 -2.25 -23.78 -32.44
N MET A 40 -2.16 -24.78 -33.33
CA MET A 40 -2.43 -26.19 -33.01
C MET A 40 -1.45 -26.77 -31.98
N ARG A 41 -0.21 -26.27 -31.96
CA ARG A 41 0.80 -26.59 -30.93
C ARG A 41 0.56 -25.87 -29.59
N VAL A 42 -0.43 -24.98 -29.51
CA VAL A 42 -0.76 -24.15 -28.33
C VAL A 42 0.47 -23.35 -27.86
N ASP A 43 1.15 -22.70 -28.80
CA ASP A 43 2.31 -21.88 -28.47
C ASP A 43 1.89 -20.61 -27.71
N ASP A 44 2.21 -20.55 -26.41
CA ASP A 44 1.85 -19.44 -25.52
C ASP A 44 2.47 -18.08 -25.95
N THR A 45 3.50 -18.06 -26.80
CA THR A 45 4.09 -16.81 -27.33
C THR A 45 3.20 -16.15 -28.38
N LEU A 46 2.56 -16.95 -29.24
CA LEU A 46 1.59 -16.48 -30.22
C LEU A 46 0.21 -16.36 -29.58
N CYS A 47 -0.21 -17.41 -28.88
CA CYS A 47 -1.55 -17.62 -28.30
C CYS A 47 -1.76 -16.81 -27.01
N THR A 48 -1.34 -15.55 -27.05
CA THR A 48 -1.61 -14.54 -26.02
C THR A 48 -3.10 -14.32 -25.82
N GLU A 49 -3.50 -13.92 -24.61
CA GLU A 49 -4.88 -13.56 -24.27
C GLU A 49 -5.48 -12.57 -25.28
N THR A 50 -4.70 -11.55 -25.67
CA THR A 50 -5.12 -10.56 -26.65
C THR A 50 -5.36 -11.17 -28.03
N LEU A 51 -4.47 -12.05 -28.51
CA LEU A 51 -4.69 -12.69 -29.82
C LEU A 51 -5.93 -13.59 -29.78
N LEU A 52 -6.05 -14.45 -28.77
CA LEU A 52 -7.18 -15.38 -28.65
C LEU A 52 -8.50 -14.64 -28.48
N GLY A 53 -8.54 -13.56 -27.68
CA GLY A 53 -9.71 -12.69 -27.55
C GLY A 53 -10.10 -12.01 -28.86
N ASN A 54 -9.12 -11.59 -29.67
CA ASN A 54 -9.38 -11.04 -31.01
C ASN A 54 -9.90 -12.11 -31.98
N LEU A 55 -9.32 -13.32 -31.97
CA LEU A 55 -9.77 -14.43 -32.81
C LEU A 55 -11.23 -14.79 -32.52
N ILE A 56 -11.60 -14.86 -31.24
CA ILE A 56 -12.98 -15.10 -30.80
C ILE A 56 -13.91 -13.97 -31.25
N SER A 57 -13.49 -12.72 -31.03
CA SER A 57 -14.30 -11.53 -31.33
C SER A 57 -14.57 -11.36 -32.83
N PHE A 58 -13.72 -11.92 -33.70
CA PHE A 58 -13.84 -11.83 -35.16
C PHE A 58 -14.26 -13.15 -35.81
N LEU A 59 -14.77 -14.12 -35.04
CA LEU A 59 -15.37 -15.32 -35.60
C LEU A 59 -16.50 -14.96 -36.60
N PRO A 60 -16.55 -15.62 -37.76
CA PRO A 60 -17.68 -15.54 -38.68
C PRO A 60 -19.01 -15.79 -37.97
N ASN A 61 -20.00 -14.94 -38.24
CA ASN A 61 -21.34 -15.06 -37.65
C ASN A 61 -22.42 -14.93 -38.73
N LYS A 62 -23.68 -14.81 -38.33
CA LYS A 62 -24.84 -14.73 -39.24
C LYS A 62 -24.82 -13.52 -40.19
N ASP A 63 -24.02 -12.50 -39.91
CA ASP A 63 -23.90 -11.31 -40.74
C ASP A 63 -22.89 -11.50 -41.90
N ASP A 64 -22.12 -12.59 -41.87
CA ASP A 64 -21.15 -12.94 -42.90
C ASP A 64 -21.74 -13.97 -43.89
N ASN A 65 -21.15 -14.07 -45.08
CA ASN A 65 -21.58 -15.04 -46.09
C ASN A 65 -21.00 -16.44 -45.80
N LEU A 66 -21.59 -17.13 -44.82
CA LEU A 66 -21.14 -18.45 -44.38
C LEU A 66 -21.21 -19.51 -45.48
N SER A 67 -22.18 -19.43 -46.38
CA SER A 67 -22.29 -20.35 -47.53
C SER A 67 -21.10 -20.19 -48.50
N LEU A 68 -20.66 -18.94 -48.71
CA LEU A 68 -19.49 -18.66 -49.53
C LEU A 68 -18.22 -19.15 -48.83
N MET A 69 -18.07 -18.90 -47.53
CA MET A 69 -16.95 -19.42 -46.74
C MET A 69 -16.86 -20.96 -46.82
N GLN A 70 -18.00 -21.66 -46.67
CA GLN A 70 -18.04 -23.12 -46.75
C GLN A 70 -17.54 -23.65 -48.11
N LYS A 71 -17.91 -22.98 -49.21
CA LYS A 71 -17.42 -23.33 -50.55
C LYS A 71 -15.88 -23.31 -50.65
N TYR A 72 -15.22 -22.35 -49.99
CA TYR A 72 -13.74 -22.26 -49.98
C TYR A 72 -13.10 -23.22 -48.96
N LEU A 73 -13.80 -23.59 -47.90
CA LEU A 73 -13.34 -24.62 -46.97
C LEU A 73 -13.33 -26.01 -47.63
N ASP A 74 -14.38 -26.32 -48.40
CA ASP A 74 -14.51 -27.59 -49.13
C ASP A 74 -13.68 -27.62 -50.43
N GLY A 75 -13.25 -26.44 -50.90
CA GLY A 75 -12.50 -26.25 -52.13
C GLY A 75 -11.00 -26.53 -51.98
N PRO A 76 -10.28 -26.76 -53.10
CA PRO A 76 -8.85 -26.96 -53.07
C PRO A 76 -8.11 -25.67 -52.65
N PRO A 77 -6.96 -25.75 -51.94
CA PRO A 77 -6.28 -24.59 -51.35
C PRO A 77 -5.97 -23.45 -52.31
N GLU A 78 -5.72 -23.76 -53.59
CA GLU A 78 -5.40 -22.79 -54.64
C GLU A 78 -6.56 -21.82 -54.89
N THR A 79 -7.81 -22.23 -54.65
CA THR A 79 -8.98 -21.34 -54.80
C THR A 79 -9.02 -20.23 -53.76
N CYS A 80 -8.27 -20.38 -52.66
CA CYS A 80 -8.18 -19.34 -51.63
C CYS A 80 -7.39 -18.12 -52.12
N GLU A 81 -6.55 -18.23 -53.16
CA GLU A 81 -5.80 -17.09 -53.71
C GLU A 81 -6.73 -15.99 -54.29
N GLU A 82 -7.98 -16.34 -54.62
CA GLU A 82 -9.00 -15.40 -55.10
C GLU A 82 -9.62 -14.55 -53.98
N LEU A 83 -9.46 -14.95 -52.72
CA LEU A 83 -10.01 -14.27 -51.55
C LEU A 83 -9.15 -13.08 -51.14
N ASP A 84 -9.75 -12.09 -50.48
CA ASP A 84 -8.98 -11.05 -49.79
C ASP A 84 -8.22 -11.62 -48.56
N ILE A 85 -7.18 -10.94 -48.11
CA ILE A 85 -6.21 -11.51 -47.14
C ILE A 85 -6.86 -11.94 -45.80
N PRO A 86 -7.76 -11.16 -45.17
CA PRO A 86 -8.47 -11.59 -43.95
C PRO A 86 -9.32 -12.85 -44.13
N GLU A 87 -9.88 -13.01 -45.31
CA GLU A 87 -10.73 -14.12 -45.71
C GLU A 87 -9.89 -15.38 -45.92
N GLN A 88 -8.72 -15.26 -46.56
CA GLN A 88 -7.73 -16.33 -46.65
C GLN A 88 -7.29 -16.81 -45.26
N PHE A 89 -6.94 -15.87 -44.38
CA PHE A 89 -6.58 -16.18 -43.00
C PHE A 89 -7.71 -16.93 -42.28
N THR A 90 -8.95 -16.46 -42.42
CA THR A 90 -10.10 -17.04 -41.74
C THR A 90 -10.38 -18.47 -42.22
N VAL A 91 -10.35 -18.71 -43.54
CA VAL A 91 -10.52 -20.06 -44.11
C VAL A 91 -9.43 -20.99 -43.59
N GLU A 92 -8.17 -20.56 -43.59
CA GLU A 92 -7.06 -21.37 -43.10
C GLU A 92 -7.24 -21.74 -41.61
N MET A 93 -7.64 -20.79 -40.76
CA MET A 93 -7.89 -21.10 -39.34
C MET A 93 -9.06 -22.08 -39.15
N PHE A 94 -10.13 -21.96 -39.92
CA PHE A 94 -11.31 -22.83 -39.83
C PHE A 94 -11.06 -24.28 -40.30
N ARG A 95 -9.93 -24.55 -40.96
CA ARG A 95 -9.49 -25.93 -41.25
C ARG A 95 -9.06 -26.70 -40.00
N MET A 96 -8.77 -26.01 -38.89
CA MET A 96 -8.47 -26.69 -37.63
C MET A 96 -9.70 -27.42 -37.09
N TYR A 97 -9.49 -28.64 -36.62
CA TYR A 97 -10.55 -29.38 -35.91
C TYR A 97 -11.07 -28.54 -34.74
N ARG A 98 -12.39 -28.29 -34.78
CA ARG A 98 -13.16 -27.52 -33.79
C ARG A 98 -12.51 -26.19 -33.39
N TYR A 99 -12.08 -25.43 -34.40
CA TYR A 99 -11.40 -24.15 -34.23
C TYR A 99 -12.05 -23.21 -33.19
N GLU A 100 -13.37 -23.03 -33.24
CA GLU A 100 -14.08 -22.15 -32.29
C GLU A 100 -13.91 -22.61 -30.84
N GLN A 101 -14.21 -23.88 -30.54
CA GLN A 101 -14.07 -24.41 -29.18
C GLN A 101 -12.60 -24.40 -28.74
N ARG A 102 -11.69 -24.72 -29.67
CA ARG A 102 -10.24 -24.71 -29.44
C ARG A 102 -9.78 -23.35 -28.93
N ILE A 103 -10.05 -22.25 -29.64
CA ILE A 103 -9.58 -20.92 -29.22
C ILE A 103 -10.25 -20.44 -27.92
N HIS A 104 -11.51 -20.81 -27.68
CA HIS A 104 -12.20 -20.52 -26.42
C HIS A 104 -11.52 -21.21 -25.23
N PHE A 105 -11.19 -22.50 -25.35
CA PHE A 105 -10.52 -23.22 -24.28
C PHE A 105 -9.04 -22.84 -24.13
N MET A 106 -8.37 -22.43 -25.21
CA MET A 106 -7.03 -21.82 -25.13
C MET A 106 -7.06 -20.52 -24.34
N LEU A 107 -8.05 -19.66 -24.57
CA LEU A 107 -8.20 -18.41 -23.82
C LEU A 107 -8.51 -18.70 -22.35
N PHE A 108 -9.43 -19.64 -22.10
CA PHE A 108 -9.77 -20.09 -20.75
C PHE A 108 -8.53 -20.56 -19.99
N ARG A 109 -7.72 -21.45 -20.59
CA ARG A 109 -6.45 -21.92 -20.02
C ARG A 109 -5.51 -20.76 -19.70
N GLY A 110 -5.34 -19.83 -20.65
CA GLY A 110 -4.44 -18.68 -20.51
C GLY A 110 -4.81 -17.77 -19.34
N GLN A 111 -6.10 -17.59 -19.08
CA GLN A 111 -6.61 -16.72 -18.00
C GLN A 111 -6.81 -17.46 -16.66
N PHE A 112 -6.79 -18.80 -16.66
CA PHE A 112 -7.27 -19.60 -15.53
C PHE A 112 -6.53 -19.31 -14.23
N TRP A 113 -5.19 -19.40 -14.26
CA TRP A 113 -4.39 -19.34 -13.04
C TRP A 113 -4.37 -17.95 -12.40
N GLU A 114 -4.39 -16.89 -13.20
CA GLU A 114 -4.48 -15.52 -12.69
C GLU A 114 -5.83 -15.32 -11.97
N ARG A 115 -6.93 -15.71 -12.63
CA ARG A 115 -8.28 -15.63 -12.03
C ARG A 115 -8.39 -16.50 -10.78
N PHE A 116 -7.84 -17.71 -10.82
CA PHE A 116 -7.81 -18.63 -9.68
C PHE A 116 -7.10 -17.98 -8.47
N ASN A 117 -5.88 -17.49 -8.67
CA ASN A 117 -5.07 -16.90 -7.60
C ASN A 117 -5.73 -15.64 -7.03
N GLN A 118 -6.33 -14.82 -7.88
CA GLN A 118 -7.04 -13.61 -7.45
C GLN A 118 -8.27 -13.95 -6.60
N LEU A 119 -9.02 -14.98 -6.98
CA LEU A 119 -10.17 -15.47 -6.22
C LEU A 119 -9.73 -16.08 -4.89
N GLU A 120 -8.69 -16.91 -4.89
CA GLU A 120 -8.12 -17.51 -3.68
C GLU A 120 -7.69 -16.42 -2.68
N LEU A 121 -6.97 -15.41 -3.14
CA LEU A 121 -6.54 -14.28 -2.31
C LEU A 121 -7.74 -13.53 -1.71
N ASN A 122 -8.72 -13.17 -2.55
CA ASN A 122 -9.89 -12.41 -2.12
C ASN A 122 -10.71 -13.19 -1.08
N MET A 123 -10.97 -14.47 -1.32
CA MET A 123 -11.70 -15.32 -0.38
C MET A 123 -10.96 -15.49 0.95
N THR A 124 -9.63 -15.69 0.90
CA THR A 124 -8.79 -15.83 2.09
C THR A 124 -8.84 -14.56 2.95
N VAL A 125 -8.72 -13.38 2.36
CA VAL A 125 -8.81 -12.09 3.08
C VAL A 125 -10.14 -11.96 3.81
N ILE A 126 -11.24 -12.36 3.18
CA ILE A 126 -12.56 -12.32 3.81
C ILE A 126 -12.66 -13.30 4.98
N ILE A 127 -12.16 -14.51 4.83
CA ILE A 127 -12.15 -15.52 5.91
C ILE A 127 -11.32 -15.02 7.09
N ASP A 128 -10.10 -14.56 6.84
CA ASP A 128 -9.17 -14.10 7.87
C ASP A 128 -9.75 -12.91 8.64
N VAL A 129 -10.33 -11.93 7.95
CA VAL A 129 -10.94 -10.76 8.60
C VAL A 129 -12.22 -11.14 9.34
N SER A 130 -13.04 -12.03 8.79
CA SER A 130 -14.24 -12.53 9.49
C SER A 130 -13.87 -13.25 10.78
N ASP A 131 -12.83 -14.09 10.74
CA ASP A 131 -12.32 -14.78 11.92
C ASP A 131 -11.67 -13.80 12.91
N ALA A 132 -10.93 -12.80 12.45
CA ALA A 132 -10.36 -11.76 13.31
C ALA A 132 -11.47 -10.95 14.02
N LEU A 133 -12.50 -10.54 13.28
CA LEU A 133 -13.64 -9.82 13.84
C LEU A 133 -14.39 -10.63 14.90
N LYS A 134 -14.55 -11.95 14.71
CA LYS A 134 -15.25 -12.82 15.66
C LYS A 134 -14.38 -13.19 16.87
N ASN A 135 -13.10 -13.49 16.65
CA ASN A 135 -12.23 -14.13 17.64
C ASN A 135 -11.25 -13.16 18.34
N SER A 136 -11.10 -11.93 17.85
CA SER A 136 -10.21 -10.94 18.49
C SER A 136 -10.69 -10.59 19.90
N LYS A 137 -9.91 -11.04 20.89
CA LYS A 137 -10.11 -10.67 22.30
C LYS A 137 -9.86 -9.18 22.52
N HIS A 138 -8.92 -8.59 21.77
CA HIS A 138 -8.59 -7.17 21.86
C HIS A 138 -9.77 -6.32 21.41
N LEU A 139 -10.35 -6.61 20.23
CA LEU A 139 -11.53 -5.91 19.73
C LEU A 139 -12.71 -6.06 20.68
N LYS A 140 -12.99 -7.27 21.16
CA LYS A 140 -14.06 -7.53 22.13
C LYS A 140 -13.91 -6.66 23.40
N ASN A 141 -12.70 -6.55 23.93
CA ASN A 141 -12.43 -5.76 25.12
C ASN A 141 -12.50 -4.24 24.84
N ILE A 142 -12.10 -3.78 23.66
CA ILE A 142 -12.32 -2.38 23.22
C ILE A 142 -13.82 -2.06 23.17
N LEU A 143 -14.63 -2.94 22.58
CA LEU A 143 -16.08 -2.77 22.52
C LEU A 143 -16.70 -2.77 23.93
N CYS A 144 -16.20 -3.61 24.84
CA CYS A 144 -16.60 -3.62 26.25
C CYS A 144 -16.24 -2.30 26.95
N LEU A 145 -15.03 -1.78 26.75
CA LEU A 145 -14.62 -0.49 27.30
C LEU A 145 -15.52 0.64 26.81
N ILE A 146 -15.83 0.67 25.50
CA ILE A 146 -16.78 1.63 24.93
C ILE A 146 -18.15 1.50 25.57
N LEU A 147 -18.65 0.27 25.76
CA LEU A 147 -19.94 0.03 26.41
C LEU A 147 -19.97 0.52 27.87
N VAL A 148 -18.91 0.27 28.64
CA VAL A 148 -18.79 0.73 30.03
C VAL A 148 -18.79 2.26 30.10
N ILE A 149 -18.00 2.91 29.25
CA ILE A 149 -17.94 4.37 29.19
C ILE A 149 -19.31 4.93 28.77
N GLY A 150 -19.94 4.34 27.76
CA GLY A 150 -21.27 4.72 27.30
C GLY A 150 -22.34 4.56 28.39
N ASN A 151 -22.34 3.46 29.13
CA ASN A 151 -23.27 3.22 30.24
C ASN A 151 -23.06 4.21 31.38
N TYR A 152 -21.81 4.54 31.70
CA TYR A 152 -21.50 5.55 32.72
C TYR A 152 -22.01 6.93 32.32
N MET A 153 -21.75 7.35 31.07
CA MET A 153 -22.19 8.66 30.56
C MET A 153 -23.73 8.77 30.46
N ASN A 154 -24.40 7.66 30.17
CA ASN A 154 -25.85 7.59 30.00
C ASN A 154 -26.61 7.11 31.24
N ALA A 155 -25.98 7.08 32.42
CA ALA A 155 -26.56 6.49 33.63
C ALA A 155 -27.95 7.05 34.02
N GLN A 156 -28.26 8.29 33.62
CA GLN A 156 -29.55 8.96 33.91
C GLN A 156 -30.53 8.95 32.72
N SER A 157 -30.15 8.37 31.58
CA SER A 157 -31.02 8.29 30.40
C SER A 157 -31.59 6.88 30.22
N LEU A 158 -32.64 6.76 29.40
CA LEU A 158 -33.19 5.46 28.97
C LEU A 158 -32.16 4.58 28.23
N GLN A 159 -31.03 5.15 27.83
CA GLN A 159 -29.94 4.45 27.14
C GLN A 159 -28.84 3.98 28.11
N GLY A 160 -28.96 4.24 29.41
CA GLY A 160 -28.08 3.71 30.45
C GLY A 160 -28.36 2.25 30.76
N GLY A 161 -27.32 1.51 31.19
CA GLY A 161 -27.45 0.10 31.59
C GLY A 161 -27.67 -0.88 30.44
N ALA A 162 -27.22 -0.54 29.23
CA ALA A 162 -27.33 -1.41 28.07
C ALA A 162 -26.41 -2.64 28.19
N PHE A 163 -26.93 -3.81 27.80
CA PHE A 163 -26.16 -5.06 27.69
C PHE A 163 -25.31 -5.13 26.41
N GLY A 164 -25.63 -4.32 25.41
CA GLY A 164 -24.95 -4.26 24.13
C GLY A 164 -25.38 -3.04 23.33
N MET A 165 -24.62 -2.74 22.28
CA MET A 165 -24.88 -1.64 21.36
C MET A 165 -24.82 -2.15 19.93
N ARG A 166 -25.61 -1.53 19.04
CA ARG A 166 -25.47 -1.75 17.59
C ARG A 166 -24.04 -1.41 17.16
N ILE A 167 -23.45 -2.23 16.31
CA ILE A 167 -22.04 -2.07 15.96
C ILE A 167 -21.78 -0.74 15.24
N SER A 168 -22.74 -0.23 14.46
CA SER A 168 -22.65 1.08 13.82
C SER A 168 -22.47 2.25 14.79
N SER A 169 -22.85 2.09 16.07
CA SER A 169 -22.70 3.13 17.10
C SER A 169 -21.25 3.44 17.45
N ILE A 170 -20.30 2.53 17.19
CA ILE A 170 -18.87 2.79 17.47
C ILE A 170 -18.33 3.98 16.65
N ASN A 171 -18.93 4.25 15.50
CA ASN A 171 -18.57 5.39 14.64
C ASN A 171 -19.18 6.71 15.12
N LYS A 172 -20.10 6.71 16.10
CA LYS A 172 -20.71 7.92 16.68
C LYS A 172 -19.93 8.50 17.86
N LEU A 173 -18.85 7.84 18.29
CA LEU A 173 -17.98 8.32 19.36
C LEU A 173 -17.32 9.67 19.02
N VAL A 174 -17.20 9.98 17.74
CA VAL A 174 -16.65 11.27 17.28
C VAL A 174 -17.61 12.45 17.49
N ASP A 175 -18.91 12.17 17.61
CA ASP A 175 -19.98 13.19 17.71
C ASP A 175 -20.10 13.75 19.13
N THR A 176 -19.64 12.98 20.14
CA THR A 176 -19.72 13.39 21.55
C THR A 176 -18.48 14.21 21.93
N LYS A 177 -18.62 15.54 22.03
CA LYS A 177 -17.52 16.47 22.33
C LYS A 177 -17.36 16.74 23.83
N ALA A 178 -16.14 17.02 24.25
CA ALA A 178 -15.84 17.45 25.62
C ALA A 178 -16.37 18.87 25.88
N SER A 179 -16.87 19.12 27.09
CA SER A 179 -17.46 20.42 27.48
C SER A 179 -16.44 21.55 27.58
N ASN A 180 -15.19 21.22 27.89
CA ASN A 180 -14.11 22.17 28.14
C ASN A 180 -13.14 22.34 26.94
N THR A 181 -13.22 21.49 25.92
CA THR A 181 -12.31 21.51 24.77
C THR A 181 -13.03 20.99 23.54
N SER A 182 -13.42 21.90 22.64
CA SER A 182 -14.24 21.59 21.46
C SER A 182 -13.55 20.66 20.44
N SER A 183 -12.21 20.56 20.49
CA SER A 183 -11.41 19.67 19.64
C SER A 183 -11.33 18.23 20.16
N LEU A 184 -11.71 17.97 21.42
CA LEU A 184 -11.63 16.65 22.02
C LEU A 184 -13.01 15.99 21.98
N ASN A 185 -13.10 14.79 21.42
CA ASN A 185 -14.31 13.97 21.40
C ASN A 185 -14.14 12.67 22.20
N LEU A 186 -15.22 11.94 22.40
CA LEU A 186 -15.22 10.70 23.19
C LEU A 186 -14.24 9.65 22.64
N LEU A 187 -14.07 9.57 21.32
CA LEU A 187 -13.08 8.68 20.73
C LEU A 187 -11.65 9.02 21.18
N HIS A 188 -11.27 10.31 21.25
CA HIS A 188 -9.96 10.73 21.78
C HIS A 188 -9.78 10.33 23.25
N VAL A 189 -10.85 10.39 24.05
CA VAL A 189 -10.80 9.92 25.45
C VAL A 189 -10.56 8.41 25.49
N VAL A 190 -11.33 7.64 24.71
CA VAL A 190 -11.23 6.17 24.66
C VAL A 190 -9.83 5.75 24.19
N THR A 191 -9.29 6.37 23.14
CA THR A 191 -7.92 6.08 22.66
C THR A 191 -6.88 6.39 23.73
N GLY A 192 -6.98 7.55 24.38
CA GLY A 192 -6.07 7.97 25.44
C GLY A 192 -6.12 7.09 26.70
N VAL A 193 -7.32 6.64 27.11
CA VAL A 193 -7.50 5.70 28.22
C VAL A 193 -6.93 4.34 27.84
N THR A 194 -7.23 3.85 26.64
CA THR A 194 -6.71 2.57 26.14
C THR A 194 -5.20 2.58 26.12
N ARG A 195 -4.57 3.62 25.57
CA ARG A 195 -3.11 3.75 25.49
C ARG A 195 -2.44 3.77 26.87
N ARG A 196 -3.04 4.46 27.84
CA ARG A 196 -2.45 4.63 29.19
C ARG A 196 -2.71 3.46 30.13
N GLN A 197 -3.91 2.88 30.10
CA GLN A 197 -4.35 1.87 31.07
C GLN A 197 -4.39 0.46 30.49
N PHE A 198 -4.63 0.32 29.19
CA PHE A 198 -4.84 -0.97 28.53
C PHE A 198 -4.06 -1.10 27.20
N PRO A 199 -2.73 -0.87 27.17
CA PRO A 199 -1.97 -0.80 25.93
C PRO A 199 -2.01 -2.10 25.12
N HIS A 200 -2.14 -3.26 25.79
CA HIS A 200 -2.30 -4.57 25.15
C HIS A 200 -3.54 -4.64 24.23
N LEU A 201 -4.56 -3.82 24.47
CA LEU A 201 -5.76 -3.78 23.62
C LEU A 201 -5.48 -3.16 22.25
N LEU A 202 -4.42 -2.36 22.07
CA LEU A 202 -4.06 -1.75 20.79
C LEU A 202 -3.74 -2.78 19.70
N ASN A 203 -3.46 -4.04 20.07
CA ASN A 203 -3.29 -5.15 19.14
C ASN A 203 -4.53 -5.41 18.27
N PHE A 204 -5.71 -4.89 18.62
CA PHE A 204 -6.88 -4.96 17.73
C PHE A 204 -6.61 -4.31 16.36
N LEU A 205 -5.71 -3.32 16.27
CA LEU A 205 -5.30 -2.71 15.00
C LEU A 205 -4.49 -3.67 14.12
N VAL A 206 -3.77 -4.61 14.73
CA VAL A 206 -3.06 -5.68 14.03
C VAL A 206 -4.03 -6.78 13.61
N ASP A 207 -4.93 -7.16 14.52
CA ASP A 207 -5.98 -8.14 14.24
C ASP A 207 -6.85 -7.70 13.04
N LEU A 208 -7.15 -6.40 12.93
CA LEU A 208 -7.96 -5.81 11.85
C LEU A 208 -7.16 -5.16 10.72
N LYS A 209 -5.87 -5.50 10.54
CA LYS A 209 -5.01 -4.86 9.53
C LYS A 209 -5.56 -4.90 8.09
N SER A 210 -6.28 -5.97 7.75
CA SER A 210 -6.82 -6.20 6.39
C SER A 210 -8.29 -5.79 6.24
N ILE A 211 -8.89 -5.11 7.24
CA ILE A 211 -10.31 -4.75 7.21
C ILE A 211 -10.69 -3.87 6.00
N GLU A 212 -9.79 -2.98 5.60
CA GLU A 212 -9.99 -2.09 4.45
C GLU A 212 -10.00 -2.87 3.13
N GLN A 213 -9.09 -3.84 3.00
CA GLN A 213 -9.05 -4.74 1.85
C GLN A 213 -10.31 -5.61 1.80
N ALA A 214 -10.74 -6.18 2.93
CA ALA A 214 -11.97 -6.95 3.01
C ALA A 214 -13.20 -6.11 2.64
N THR A 215 -13.25 -4.84 3.05
CA THR A 215 -14.33 -3.92 2.67
C THR A 215 -14.39 -3.73 1.15
N ARG A 216 -13.24 -3.55 0.48
CA ARG A 216 -13.19 -3.43 -0.99
C ARG A 216 -13.66 -4.72 -1.68
N VAL A 217 -13.19 -5.88 -1.23
CA VAL A 217 -13.61 -7.18 -1.80
C VAL A 217 -15.11 -7.42 -1.60
N MET A 218 -15.65 -7.07 -0.44
CA MET A 218 -17.09 -7.20 -0.18
C MET A 218 -17.95 -6.26 -1.03
N ALA A 219 -17.42 -5.09 -1.42
CA ALA A 219 -18.14 -4.18 -2.30
C ALA A 219 -18.35 -4.78 -3.70
N SER A 220 -17.42 -5.62 -4.16
CA SER A 220 -17.47 -6.35 -5.43
C SER A 220 -17.77 -7.85 -5.25
N ILE A 221 -18.49 -8.23 -4.19
CA ILE A 221 -18.79 -9.65 -3.91
C ILE A 221 -19.55 -10.33 -5.06
N ASN A 222 -20.41 -9.60 -5.78
CA ASN A 222 -21.13 -10.14 -6.92
C ASN A 222 -20.20 -10.49 -8.08
N ASP A 223 -19.19 -9.64 -8.35
CA ASP A 223 -18.18 -9.91 -9.39
C ASP A 223 -17.33 -11.11 -9.01
N LEU A 224 -16.96 -11.25 -7.72
CA LEU A 224 -16.25 -12.41 -7.20
C LEU A 224 -17.08 -13.70 -7.41
N VAL A 225 -18.37 -13.67 -7.10
CA VAL A 225 -19.29 -14.80 -7.31
C VAL A 225 -19.42 -15.11 -8.81
N GLN A 226 -19.51 -14.10 -9.67
CA GLN A 226 -19.59 -14.28 -11.11
C GLN A 226 -18.31 -14.93 -11.66
N GLN A 227 -17.14 -14.41 -11.32
CA GLN A 227 -15.86 -14.98 -11.75
C GLN A 227 -15.68 -16.44 -11.30
N TYR A 228 -16.07 -16.74 -10.05
CA TYR A 228 -16.05 -18.12 -9.55
C TYR A 228 -17.02 -19.04 -10.33
N THR A 229 -18.25 -18.58 -10.61
CA THR A 229 -19.24 -19.40 -11.33
C THR A 229 -18.87 -19.61 -12.79
N GLU A 230 -18.33 -18.59 -13.47
CA GLU A 230 -17.79 -18.67 -14.83
C GLU A 230 -16.61 -19.65 -14.91
N MET A 231 -15.66 -19.56 -13.97
CA MET A 231 -14.52 -20.49 -13.93
C MET A 231 -14.97 -21.93 -13.69
N ARG A 232 -15.92 -22.14 -12.76
CA ARG A 232 -16.53 -23.45 -12.51
C ARG A 232 -17.19 -24.01 -13.77
N LYS A 233 -17.93 -23.17 -14.49
CA LYS A 233 -18.62 -23.53 -15.73
C LYS A 233 -17.61 -23.90 -16.82
N GLY A 234 -16.58 -23.07 -17.03
CA GLY A 234 -15.53 -23.30 -18.02
C GLY A 234 -14.80 -24.63 -17.81
N MET A 235 -14.50 -25.02 -16.56
CA MET A 235 -13.91 -26.33 -16.29
C MET A 235 -14.84 -27.50 -16.66
N LYS A 236 -16.14 -27.38 -16.34
CA LYS A 236 -17.12 -28.42 -16.70
C LYS A 236 -17.26 -28.56 -18.22
N GLU A 237 -17.28 -27.44 -18.92
CA GLU A 237 -17.37 -27.41 -20.38
C GLU A 237 -16.09 -27.99 -21.02
N LEU A 238 -14.91 -27.67 -20.49
CA LEU A 238 -13.64 -28.23 -20.95
C LEU A 238 -13.59 -29.74 -20.75
N ALA A 239 -13.96 -30.22 -19.56
CA ALA A 239 -14.00 -31.65 -19.26
C ALA A 239 -14.98 -32.39 -20.17
N LEU A 240 -16.15 -31.81 -20.45
CA LEU A 240 -17.13 -32.39 -21.36
C LEU A 240 -16.62 -32.43 -22.81
N GLU A 241 -16.02 -31.34 -23.28
CA GLU A 241 -15.48 -31.26 -24.63
C GLU A 241 -14.38 -32.32 -24.84
N LEU A 242 -13.39 -32.37 -23.93
CA LEU A 242 -12.32 -33.37 -23.98
C LEU A 242 -12.87 -34.80 -23.95
N GLY A 243 -13.82 -35.08 -23.05
CA GLY A 243 -14.41 -36.41 -22.86
C GLY A 243 -15.36 -36.88 -23.97
N THR A 244 -15.77 -36.03 -24.91
CA THR A 244 -16.78 -36.40 -25.94
C THR A 244 -16.41 -36.06 -27.37
N LYS A 245 -15.44 -35.17 -27.59
CA LYS A 245 -15.10 -34.63 -28.92
C LYS A 245 -13.63 -34.75 -29.28
N TRP A 246 -12.78 -35.10 -28.32
CA TRP A 246 -11.34 -35.21 -28.52
C TRP A 246 -10.83 -36.62 -28.17
N GLN A 247 -11.68 -37.63 -28.32
CA GLN A 247 -11.29 -39.02 -28.07
C GLN A 247 -10.43 -39.53 -29.24
N PRO A 248 -9.30 -40.21 -28.97
CA PRO A 248 -8.36 -40.66 -30.00
C PRO A 248 -8.96 -41.72 -30.92
N GLU A 249 -9.95 -42.46 -30.45
CA GLU A 249 -10.68 -43.46 -31.24
C GLU A 249 -11.64 -42.82 -32.25
N ASP A 250 -12.07 -41.58 -32.01
CA ASP A 250 -13.11 -40.90 -32.79
C ASP A 250 -12.56 -39.88 -33.80
N VAL A 251 -11.31 -39.42 -33.60
CA VAL A 251 -10.72 -38.33 -34.38
C VAL A 251 -9.25 -38.59 -34.70
N GLU A 252 -8.91 -38.62 -35.99
CA GLU A 252 -7.52 -38.58 -36.47
C GLU A 252 -7.04 -37.12 -36.51
N LEU A 253 -6.16 -36.76 -35.57
CA LEU A 253 -5.57 -35.42 -35.48
C LEU A 253 -4.30 -35.33 -36.34
N GLU A 254 -3.97 -34.11 -36.79
CA GLU A 254 -2.68 -33.85 -37.43
C GLU A 254 -1.53 -34.15 -36.46
N GLU A 255 -0.39 -34.68 -36.96
CA GLU A 255 0.75 -35.10 -36.11
C GLU A 255 1.29 -34.01 -35.17
N ASP A 256 1.08 -32.74 -35.52
CA ASP A 256 1.55 -31.57 -34.77
C ASP A 256 0.49 -30.98 -33.81
N ASP A 257 -0.71 -31.55 -33.74
CA ASP A 257 -1.79 -31.02 -32.90
C ASP A 257 -1.65 -31.44 -31.44
N LYS A 258 -1.23 -30.50 -30.60
CA LYS A 258 -0.97 -30.72 -29.17
C LYS A 258 -2.09 -30.25 -28.25
N PHE A 259 -3.20 -29.77 -28.82
CA PHE A 259 -4.27 -29.18 -28.02
C PHE A 259 -4.81 -30.14 -26.97
N ARG A 260 -5.11 -31.38 -27.36
CA ARG A 260 -5.67 -32.38 -26.45
C ARG A 260 -4.73 -32.66 -25.27
N GLU A 261 -3.47 -33.01 -25.55
CA GLU A 261 -2.47 -33.33 -24.52
C GLU A 261 -2.32 -32.18 -23.51
N ILE A 262 -2.21 -30.95 -24.01
CA ILE A 262 -2.02 -29.75 -23.17
C ILE A 262 -3.28 -29.45 -22.35
N MET A 263 -4.46 -29.61 -22.94
CA MET A 263 -5.74 -29.33 -22.28
C MET A 263 -6.12 -30.40 -21.26
N GLU A 264 -5.85 -31.69 -21.51
CA GLU A 264 -6.03 -32.77 -20.55
C GLU A 264 -5.17 -32.52 -19.31
N LYS A 265 -3.87 -32.24 -19.50
CA LYS A 265 -2.97 -31.89 -18.41
C LYS A 265 -3.45 -30.67 -17.62
N HIS A 266 -3.86 -29.61 -18.31
CA HIS A 266 -4.41 -28.43 -17.66
C HIS A 266 -5.68 -28.76 -16.85
N ASN A 267 -6.60 -29.52 -17.44
CA ASN A 267 -7.86 -29.90 -16.81
C ASN A 267 -7.63 -30.73 -15.53
N ASP A 268 -6.66 -31.64 -15.52
CA ASP A 268 -6.32 -32.45 -14.35
C ASP A 268 -5.74 -31.60 -13.21
N GLU A 269 -4.79 -30.72 -13.54
CA GLU A 269 -4.18 -29.79 -12.59
C GLU A 269 -5.22 -28.80 -12.03
N ALA A 270 -6.04 -28.23 -12.92
CA ALA A 270 -7.10 -27.28 -12.58
C ALA A 270 -8.17 -27.94 -11.70
N THR A 271 -8.65 -29.14 -12.06
CA THR A 271 -9.66 -29.89 -11.29
C THR A 271 -9.19 -30.16 -9.86
N THR A 272 -7.94 -30.59 -9.69
CA THR A 272 -7.38 -30.89 -8.38
C THR A 272 -7.34 -29.66 -7.48
N ARG A 273 -6.86 -28.52 -7.99
CA ARG A 273 -6.77 -27.28 -7.21
C ARG A 273 -8.11 -26.61 -7.00
N PHE A 274 -9.04 -26.73 -7.95
CA PHE A 274 -10.36 -26.11 -7.86
C PHE A 274 -11.18 -26.64 -6.69
N GLN A 275 -11.01 -27.91 -6.29
CA GLN A 275 -11.67 -28.46 -5.10
C GLN A 275 -11.35 -27.67 -3.81
N VAL A 276 -10.11 -27.18 -3.71
CA VAL A 276 -9.68 -26.32 -2.59
C VAL A 276 -10.41 -24.98 -2.67
N LEU A 277 -10.51 -24.39 -3.86
CA LEU A 277 -11.22 -23.13 -4.07
C LEU A 277 -12.72 -23.25 -3.81
N GLU A 278 -13.36 -24.39 -4.16
CA GLU A 278 -14.76 -24.65 -3.83
C GLU A 278 -14.98 -24.66 -2.31
N SER A 279 -14.09 -25.32 -1.58
CA SER A 279 -14.13 -25.38 -0.12
C SER A 279 -13.92 -23.99 0.48
N LEU A 280 -12.99 -23.21 -0.09
CA LEU A 280 -12.72 -21.84 0.31
C LEU A 280 -13.92 -20.91 0.08
N TYR A 281 -14.59 -21.04 -1.07
CA TYR A 281 -15.79 -20.27 -1.39
C TYR A 281 -16.93 -20.53 -0.39
N VAL A 282 -17.23 -21.80 -0.10
CA VAL A 282 -18.27 -22.18 0.87
C VAL A 282 -17.91 -21.68 2.28
N ASN A 283 -16.64 -21.83 2.68
CA ASN A 283 -16.17 -21.35 3.98
C ASN A 283 -16.27 -19.82 4.07
N MET A 284 -15.80 -19.09 3.05
CA MET A 284 -15.92 -17.64 2.97
C MET A 284 -17.38 -17.20 3.14
N ASP A 285 -18.29 -17.79 2.36
CA ASP A 285 -19.71 -17.46 2.39
C ASP A 285 -20.35 -17.67 3.77
N ALA A 286 -19.98 -18.77 4.44
CA ALA A 286 -20.43 -19.06 5.80
C ALA A 286 -19.84 -18.07 6.82
N LYS A 287 -18.54 -17.80 6.76
CA LYS A 287 -17.79 -16.99 7.73
C LYS A 287 -18.27 -15.55 7.79
N TRP A 288 -18.47 -14.90 6.64
CA TRP A 288 -18.91 -13.51 6.65
C TRP A 288 -20.36 -13.35 7.13
N LYS A 289 -21.24 -14.33 6.82
CA LYS A 289 -22.63 -14.34 7.31
C LYS A 289 -22.69 -14.59 8.81
N ASP A 290 -21.87 -15.52 9.30
CA ASP A 290 -21.75 -15.85 10.72
C ASP A 290 -21.24 -14.65 11.53
N VAL A 291 -20.19 -13.96 11.08
CA VAL A 291 -19.68 -12.78 11.81
C VAL A 291 -20.68 -11.61 11.82
N MET A 292 -21.42 -11.39 10.73
CA MET A 292 -22.51 -10.40 10.72
C MET A 292 -23.58 -10.72 11.76
N THR A 293 -24.00 -11.99 11.80
CA THR A 293 -24.98 -12.47 12.77
C THR A 293 -24.46 -12.36 14.21
N TYR A 294 -23.18 -12.66 14.43
CA TYR A 294 -22.51 -12.52 15.72
C TYR A 294 -22.54 -11.08 16.26
N TYR A 295 -22.43 -10.08 15.38
CA TYR A 295 -22.56 -8.66 15.73
C TYR A 295 -24.02 -8.14 15.72
N GLY A 296 -25.00 -9.02 15.55
CA GLY A 296 -26.43 -8.71 15.61
C GLY A 296 -27.01 -8.11 14.33
N GLU A 297 -26.29 -8.16 13.22
CA GLU A 297 -26.74 -7.70 11.90
C GLU A 297 -27.30 -8.85 11.06
N ASN A 298 -28.20 -8.54 10.13
CA ASN A 298 -28.84 -9.55 9.27
C ASN A 298 -28.22 -9.52 7.86
N PRO A 299 -27.52 -10.58 7.41
CA PRO A 299 -26.94 -10.69 6.06
C PRO A 299 -27.92 -10.53 4.90
N LYS A 300 -29.23 -10.69 5.15
CA LYS A 300 -30.29 -10.52 4.13
C LYS A 300 -30.78 -9.08 4.01
N VAL A 301 -30.50 -8.24 5.00
CA VAL A 301 -31.02 -6.87 5.08
C VAL A 301 -29.88 -5.86 4.90
N MET A 302 -28.74 -6.12 5.54
CA MET A 302 -27.55 -5.29 5.44
C MET A 302 -26.61 -5.86 4.38
N ARG A 303 -26.05 -4.99 3.54
CA ARG A 303 -25.04 -5.41 2.58
C ARG A 303 -23.71 -5.72 3.31
N PRO A 304 -22.94 -6.72 2.88
CA PRO A 304 -21.69 -7.08 3.55
C PRO A 304 -20.69 -5.92 3.57
N ASP A 305 -20.56 -5.15 2.49
CA ASP A 305 -19.65 -4.00 2.42
C ASP A 305 -20.01 -2.90 3.45
N ASP A 306 -21.30 -2.65 3.69
CA ASP A 306 -21.74 -1.71 4.74
C ASP A 306 -21.32 -2.21 6.15
N PHE A 307 -21.37 -3.52 6.38
CA PHE A 307 -20.93 -4.11 7.63
C PHE A 307 -19.41 -4.00 7.83
N PHE A 308 -18.61 -4.45 6.85
CA PHE A 308 -17.14 -4.39 6.95
C PHE A 308 -16.64 -2.94 6.99
N SER A 309 -17.28 -2.02 6.25
CA SER A 309 -16.94 -0.60 6.26
C SER A 309 -17.17 0.07 7.62
N THR A 310 -18.11 -0.43 8.42
CA THR A 310 -18.32 0.05 9.80
C THR A 310 -17.05 -0.12 10.63
N PHE A 311 -16.40 -1.27 10.55
CA PHE A 311 -15.13 -1.53 11.24
C PHE A 311 -13.96 -0.82 10.59
N SER A 312 -13.92 -0.77 9.25
CA SER A 312 -12.87 -0.05 8.52
C SER A 312 -12.84 1.43 8.92
N ARG A 313 -14.01 2.10 8.92
CA ARG A 313 -14.16 3.48 9.37
C ARG A 313 -13.73 3.66 10.82
N PHE A 314 -14.12 2.74 11.70
CA PHE A 314 -13.73 2.79 13.10
C PHE A 314 -12.22 2.71 13.28
N VAL A 315 -11.53 1.80 12.56
CA VAL A 315 -10.07 1.67 12.59
C VAL A 315 -9.40 2.95 12.08
N THR A 316 -9.90 3.55 11.00
CA THR A 316 -9.38 4.81 10.47
C THR A 316 -9.56 5.95 11.46
N SER A 317 -10.78 6.18 11.96
CA SER A 317 -11.06 7.21 12.95
C SER A 317 -10.29 7.00 14.26
N TRP A 318 -10.06 5.74 14.66
CA TRP A 318 -9.22 5.42 15.81
C TRP A 318 -7.79 5.87 15.61
N LYS A 319 -7.18 5.58 14.45
CA LYS A 319 -5.81 5.99 14.12
C LYS A 319 -5.66 7.51 14.12
N GLU A 320 -6.62 8.20 13.51
CA GLU A 320 -6.67 9.67 13.49
C GLU A 320 -6.79 10.25 14.91
N ALA A 321 -7.75 9.76 15.70
CA ALA A 321 -7.95 10.21 17.08
C ALA A 321 -6.77 9.88 17.99
N SER A 322 -6.09 8.74 17.79
CA SER A 322 -4.90 8.36 18.54
C SER A 322 -3.73 9.30 18.24
N ALA A 323 -3.51 9.65 16.97
CA ALA A 323 -2.47 10.60 16.57
C ALA A 323 -2.76 12.02 17.09
N ALA A 324 -4.02 12.44 17.04
CA ALA A 324 -4.45 13.73 17.59
C ALA A 324 -4.28 13.80 19.12
N GLU A 325 -4.66 12.73 19.84
CA GLU A 325 -4.49 12.63 21.30
C GLU A 325 -3.02 12.68 21.70
N GLU A 326 -2.13 11.98 20.98
CA GLU A 326 -0.69 12.00 21.25
C GLU A 326 -0.10 13.41 21.06
N LYS A 327 -0.47 14.10 19.98
CA LYS A 327 -0.08 15.51 19.77
C LYS A 327 -0.56 16.42 20.90
N LEU A 328 -1.80 16.26 21.35
CA LEU A 328 -2.36 17.03 22.46
C LEU A 328 -1.63 16.75 23.77
N ALA A 329 -1.35 15.48 24.08
CA ALA A 329 -0.62 15.08 25.28
C ALA A 329 0.81 15.65 25.29
N LEU A 330 1.52 15.61 24.16
CA LEU A 330 2.85 16.22 24.02
C LEU A 330 2.83 17.73 24.19
N LYS A 331 1.78 18.41 23.68
CA LYS A 331 1.61 19.85 23.86
C LYS A 331 1.39 20.22 25.33
N GLN A 332 0.53 19.46 26.02
CA GLN A 332 0.27 19.65 27.46
C GLN A 332 1.54 19.44 28.28
N GLU A 333 2.32 18.38 28.02
CA GLU A 333 3.58 18.11 28.71
C GLU A 333 4.59 19.26 28.52
N ARG A 334 4.69 19.80 27.30
CA ARG A 334 5.55 20.96 27.00
C ARG A 334 5.11 22.22 27.73
N GLU A 335 3.81 22.49 27.79
CA GLU A 335 3.27 23.64 28.52
C GLU A 335 3.48 23.52 30.03
N GLU A 336 3.27 22.33 30.60
CA GLU A 336 3.54 22.06 32.03
C GLU A 336 5.02 22.18 32.36
N LYS A 337 5.91 21.72 31.47
CA LYS A 337 7.36 21.91 31.62
C LYS A 337 7.74 23.39 31.59
N ARG A 338 7.18 24.17 30.64
CA ARG A 338 7.40 25.62 30.58
C ARG A 338 6.94 26.33 31.84
N LYS A 339 5.76 25.99 32.37
CA LYS A 339 5.24 26.56 33.62
C LYS A 339 6.17 26.23 34.80
N ARG A 340 6.63 24.98 34.91
CA ARG A 340 7.60 24.56 35.94
C ARG A 340 8.92 25.34 35.83
N ASP A 341 9.48 25.49 34.64
CA ASP A 341 10.73 26.22 34.41
C ASP A 341 10.58 27.71 34.73
N GLU A 342 9.43 28.34 34.41
CA GLU A 342 9.12 29.72 34.76
C GLU A 342 8.96 29.93 36.28
N GLU A 343 8.27 29.01 36.96
CA GLU A 343 8.14 29.04 38.42
C GLU A 343 9.49 28.87 39.12
N GLU A 344 10.34 27.95 38.65
CA GLU A 344 11.70 27.81 39.15
C GLU A 344 12.54 29.07 38.90
N ARG A 345 12.43 29.68 37.72
CA ARG A 345 13.14 30.93 37.41
C ARG A 345 12.69 32.07 38.32
N LYS A 346 11.38 32.22 38.58
CA LYS A 346 10.83 33.20 39.52
C LYS A 346 11.37 32.97 40.93
N LYS A 347 11.34 31.73 41.44
CA LYS A 347 11.91 31.39 42.76
C LYS A 347 13.41 31.70 42.84
N ARG A 348 14.20 31.40 41.81
CA ARG A 348 15.64 31.72 41.76
C ARG A 348 15.89 33.23 41.75
N MET A 349 15.09 34.02 41.03
CA MET A 349 15.20 35.48 41.02
C MET A 349 14.85 36.07 42.38
N GLU A 350 13.82 35.56 43.04
CA GLU A 350 13.40 36.00 44.38
C GLU A 350 14.49 35.70 45.43
N ILE A 351 15.08 34.50 45.42
CA ILE A 351 16.21 34.15 46.30
C ILE A 351 17.41 35.08 46.04
N LYS A 352 17.73 35.39 44.77
CA LYS A 352 18.82 36.33 44.44
C LYS A 352 18.53 37.75 44.95
N LYS A 353 17.29 38.23 44.84
CA LYS A 353 16.87 39.55 45.34
C LYS A 353 16.98 39.63 46.85
N GLN A 354 16.48 38.62 47.58
CA GLN A 354 16.59 38.55 49.04
C GLN A 354 18.05 38.51 49.51
N LYS A 355 18.92 37.76 48.82
CA LYS A 355 20.37 37.74 49.12
C LYS A 355 21.02 39.10 48.86
N ALA A 356 20.65 39.79 47.77
CA ALA A 356 21.16 41.13 47.47
C ALA A 356 20.71 42.16 48.52
N GLU A 357 19.45 42.12 48.95
CA GLU A 357 18.92 42.99 50.00
C GLU A 357 19.54 42.71 51.38
N ALA A 358 19.78 41.43 51.72
CA ALA A 358 20.51 41.06 52.94
C ALA A 358 21.94 41.59 52.93
N ALA A 359 22.66 41.44 51.81
CA ALA A 359 24.02 41.97 51.65
C ALA A 359 24.07 43.52 51.72
N LEU A 360 23.03 44.21 51.23
CA LEU A 360 22.90 45.66 51.36
C LEU A 360 22.61 46.11 52.80
N LYS A 361 21.84 45.33 53.57
CA LYS A 361 21.59 45.61 55.00
C LYS A 361 22.84 45.36 55.86
N GLU A 362 23.62 44.33 55.55
CA GLU A 362 24.86 44.00 56.26
C GLU A 362 25.92 45.11 56.08
N LYS A 363 26.02 45.68 54.87
CA LYS A 363 26.87 46.86 54.56
C LYS A 363 26.40 48.17 55.19
N ARG A 364 25.19 48.24 55.77
CA ARG A 364 24.63 49.45 56.42
C ARG A 364 24.65 49.38 57.96
N SER A 365 25.38 48.42 58.54
CA SER A 365 25.64 48.41 59.98
C SER A 365 26.49 49.63 60.39
N PRO A 366 26.23 50.30 61.54
CA PRO A 366 26.95 51.51 61.92
C PRO A 366 28.37 51.16 62.38
N ILE A 367 29.38 51.71 61.72
CA ILE A 367 30.72 51.84 62.29
C ILE A 367 30.68 53.07 63.20
N GLU A 368 30.66 52.86 64.52
CA GLU A 368 30.92 53.91 65.50
C GLU A 368 32.42 54.24 65.51
N GLY A 369 32.73 55.51 65.23
CA GLY A 369 33.86 56.24 65.80
C GLY A 369 35.24 56.06 65.15
N ILE A 370 35.63 57.04 64.32
CA ILE A 370 36.77 57.98 64.52
C ILE A 370 37.17 58.62 63.18
N ASP A 371 37.31 59.95 63.23
CA ASP A 371 37.79 60.88 62.21
C ASP A 371 39.04 60.42 61.43
N THR A 372 39.10 60.76 60.14
CA THR A 372 40.10 61.69 59.60
C THR A 372 39.87 62.00 58.11
N SER A 373 39.85 63.30 57.82
CA SER A 373 40.06 63.99 56.55
C SER A 373 40.85 63.25 55.45
N GLY A 374 40.32 63.23 54.23
CA GLY A 374 41.07 62.87 53.02
C GLY A 374 40.19 62.73 51.76
N GLU A 375 40.11 63.80 50.99
CA GLU A 375 39.92 63.88 49.53
C GLU A 375 38.96 62.89 48.83
N GLY A 376 37.82 63.42 48.39
CA GLY A 376 36.90 62.75 47.48
C GLY A 376 37.44 62.73 46.06
N GLU A 377 37.98 61.59 45.63
CA GLU A 377 38.37 61.40 44.21
C GLU A 377 38.20 59.98 43.65
N ASN A 378 37.57 59.04 44.37
CA ASN A 378 37.48 57.64 43.90
C ASN A 378 36.13 57.18 43.32
N ASP A 379 35.05 57.95 43.44
CA ASP A 379 33.74 57.53 42.91
C ASP A 379 33.45 58.02 41.48
N ARG A 380 34.18 59.04 40.99
CA ARG A 380 34.05 59.51 39.60
C ARG A 380 34.81 58.63 38.60
N CYS A 381 35.95 58.08 39.00
CA CYS A 381 36.81 57.28 38.10
C CYS A 381 36.26 55.86 37.85
N MET A 382 35.52 55.27 38.79
CA MET A 382 34.86 53.98 38.56
C MET A 382 33.63 54.08 37.65
N MET A 383 32.88 55.19 37.70
CA MET A 383 31.74 55.40 36.81
C MET A 383 32.20 55.77 35.38
N ASP A 384 33.26 56.58 35.24
CA ASP A 384 33.83 56.92 33.92
C ASP A 384 34.55 55.73 33.28
N SER A 385 35.23 54.85 34.03
CA SER A 385 35.83 53.62 33.48
C SER A 385 34.78 52.59 33.03
N LEU A 386 33.57 52.62 33.62
CA LEU A 386 32.44 51.78 33.21
C LEU A 386 31.69 52.39 32.01
N LEU A 387 31.56 53.71 31.95
CA LEU A 387 30.94 54.42 30.82
C LEU A 387 31.83 54.39 29.57
N ASP A 388 33.16 54.52 29.71
CA ASP A 388 34.08 54.35 28.58
C ASP A 388 34.08 52.90 28.06
N LYS A 389 33.97 51.89 28.94
CA LYS A 389 33.84 50.47 28.51
C LYS A 389 32.48 50.12 27.89
N LEU A 390 31.42 50.88 28.18
CA LEU A 390 30.11 50.76 27.54
C LEU A 390 30.02 51.59 26.24
N ARG A 391 30.85 52.62 26.09
CA ARG A 391 30.90 53.50 24.91
C ARG A 391 31.94 53.07 23.87
N SER A 392 33.00 52.37 24.27
CA SER A 392 34.04 51.80 23.39
C SER A 392 33.74 50.39 22.88
N GLY A 393 32.66 49.75 23.35
CA GLY A 393 32.12 48.54 22.74
C GLY A 393 33.00 47.29 22.82
N GLU A 394 33.94 47.19 23.77
CA GLU A 394 34.75 45.99 23.97
C GLU A 394 34.38 45.25 25.26
N VAL A 395 33.56 44.21 25.11
CA VAL A 395 33.60 43.05 26.00
C VAL A 395 34.02 41.85 25.16
N GLU A 396 35.33 41.59 25.13
CA GLU A 396 35.88 40.31 24.70
C GLU A 396 35.44 39.21 25.66
N VAL A 397 34.67 38.24 25.17
CA VAL A 397 34.65 36.88 25.73
C VAL A 397 35.26 35.93 24.72
N ARG A 398 36.53 35.62 24.99
CA ARG A 398 37.27 34.36 24.76
C ARG A 398 36.89 33.53 23.53
N THR A 399 37.83 33.55 22.61
CA THR A 399 38.06 32.70 21.46
C THR A 399 38.02 31.19 21.76
N THR A 400 37.03 30.48 21.20
CA THR A 400 37.23 29.10 20.74
C THR A 400 36.28 28.81 19.56
N ARG A 401 36.46 29.48 18.42
CA ARG A 401 35.82 29.12 17.14
C ARG A 401 36.36 29.99 16.00
N LYS A 402 37.48 29.58 15.40
CA LYS A 402 37.90 30.04 14.06
C LYS A 402 38.80 29.01 13.39
N ARG A 403 38.18 28.00 12.79
CA ARG A 403 38.75 27.18 11.70
C ARG A 403 37.60 26.56 10.87
N SER A 404 36.78 27.41 10.26
CA SER A 404 35.83 27.01 9.20
C SER A 404 34.99 28.19 8.68
N ARG A 405 35.63 29.32 8.37
CA ARG A 405 34.98 30.46 7.72
C ARG A 405 35.93 31.09 6.70
N LYS A 406 36.23 30.32 5.65
CA LYS A 406 36.91 30.79 4.44
C LYS A 406 36.48 29.98 3.20
N GLN A 407 35.20 29.58 3.19
CA GLN A 407 34.58 28.85 2.07
C GLN A 407 33.09 29.19 1.97
N LYS A 408 32.73 30.46 2.25
CA LYS A 408 31.35 30.95 2.22
C LYS A 408 31.33 32.40 1.75
N GLU A 409 31.87 32.61 0.56
CA GLU A 409 31.92 33.92 -0.11
C GLU A 409 31.63 33.74 -1.62
N ASN A 410 30.81 32.75 -1.99
CA ASN A 410 30.48 32.47 -3.40
C ASN A 410 29.09 31.83 -3.57
N LEU A 411 28.11 32.16 -2.74
CA LEU A 411 26.71 31.72 -2.89
C LEU A 411 25.75 32.72 -2.20
N GLU A 412 25.87 34.00 -2.53
CA GLU A 412 24.80 34.98 -2.30
C GLU A 412 24.17 35.26 -3.66
N ASP A 413 23.28 34.37 -4.06
CA ASP A 413 22.19 34.57 -5.02
C ASP A 413 21.33 33.30 -4.91
N ASP A 414 20.05 33.47 -4.52
CA ASP A 414 18.98 32.48 -4.29
C ASP A 414 18.49 32.37 -2.83
N GLU A 415 18.03 33.51 -2.28
CA GLU A 415 16.99 33.52 -1.25
C GLU A 415 15.61 33.30 -1.90
N ASP A 416 15.23 32.04 -2.17
CA ASP A 416 13.82 31.64 -2.24
C ASP A 416 13.67 30.13 -1.94
N ASN A 417 12.79 29.79 -0.99
CA ASN A 417 12.45 28.43 -0.50
C ASN A 417 13.54 27.59 0.20
N GLY A 418 13.67 27.76 1.52
CA GLY A 418 14.53 26.97 2.41
C GLY A 418 14.05 25.52 2.68
N ILE A 419 13.98 24.67 1.65
CA ILE A 419 13.82 23.21 1.78
C ILE A 419 14.97 22.54 1.01
N GLU A 420 15.83 21.77 1.68
CA GLU A 420 16.81 20.93 0.97
C GLU A 420 16.06 19.87 0.14
N PRO A 421 16.24 19.82 -1.19
CA PRO A 421 15.55 18.85 -2.03
C PRO A 421 15.96 17.42 -1.66
N VAL A 422 14.98 16.53 -1.53
CA VAL A 422 15.22 15.12 -1.21
C VAL A 422 16.05 14.49 -2.33
N PRO A 423 17.22 13.88 -2.03
CA PRO A 423 18.08 13.29 -3.04
C PRO A 423 17.37 12.17 -3.81
N THR A 424 17.69 12.01 -5.09
CA THR A 424 17.20 10.87 -5.87
C THR A 424 17.77 9.56 -5.34
N ALA A 425 17.14 8.42 -5.65
CA ALA A 425 17.58 7.11 -5.15
C ALA A 425 19.05 6.81 -5.49
N THR A 426 19.51 7.21 -6.68
CA THR A 426 20.88 7.02 -7.14
C THR A 426 21.85 7.90 -6.33
N ASP A 427 21.55 9.20 -6.20
CA ASP A 427 22.38 10.14 -5.44
C ASP A 427 22.46 9.74 -3.96
N PHE A 428 21.36 9.24 -3.42
CA PHE A 428 21.27 8.80 -2.03
C PHE A 428 22.19 7.60 -1.77
N ILE A 429 22.21 6.63 -2.68
CA ILE A 429 23.14 5.49 -2.61
C ILE A 429 24.59 5.98 -2.66
N ASP A 430 24.92 6.89 -3.57
CA ASP A 430 26.30 7.41 -3.72
C ASP A 430 26.77 8.24 -2.51
N ILE A 431 25.87 9.03 -1.91
CA ILE A 431 26.13 9.78 -0.68
C ILE A 431 26.44 8.83 0.50
N ILE A 432 25.69 7.75 0.64
CA ILE A 432 25.91 6.80 1.74
C ILE A 432 27.12 5.89 1.49
N LEU A 433 27.32 5.45 0.25
CA LEU A 433 28.48 4.63 -0.13
C LEU A 433 29.79 5.42 -0.02
N SER A 434 29.80 6.71 -0.40
CA SER A 434 30.99 7.56 -0.22
C SER A 434 31.38 7.77 1.24
N LYS A 435 30.40 7.80 2.17
CA LYS A 435 30.66 7.79 3.63
C LYS A 435 31.14 6.43 4.16
N THR A 436 30.70 5.34 3.53
CA THR A 436 31.06 3.97 3.92
C THR A 436 32.45 3.57 3.42
N GLN A 437 32.90 4.12 2.29
CA GLN A 437 34.20 3.84 1.69
C GLN A 437 35.33 4.53 2.48
N ARG A 438 36.35 3.75 2.86
CA ARG A 438 37.57 4.31 3.45
C ARG A 438 38.50 4.82 2.35
N LYS A 439 39.26 5.87 2.65
CA LYS A 439 40.32 6.39 1.77
C LYS A 439 41.45 5.39 1.50
N THR A 440 41.56 4.31 2.30
CA THR A 440 42.55 3.24 2.11
C THR A 440 41.90 1.92 1.67
N PRO A 441 42.44 1.26 0.62
CA PRO A 441 41.91 -0.03 0.15
C PRO A 441 41.97 -1.11 1.24
N THR A 442 40.93 -1.95 1.34
CA THR A 442 40.92 -3.07 2.28
C THR A 442 41.71 -4.24 1.68
N VAL A 443 42.91 -4.52 2.21
CA VAL A 443 43.75 -5.65 1.77
C VAL A 443 43.45 -6.90 2.62
N ILE A 444 43.09 -8.00 1.96
CA ILE A 444 42.87 -9.31 2.59
C ILE A 444 44.06 -10.21 2.27
N HIS A 445 44.74 -10.72 3.29
CA HIS A 445 45.87 -11.64 3.12
C HIS A 445 45.42 -13.10 3.20
N LYS A 446 46.11 -14.00 2.48
CA LYS A 446 45.76 -15.43 2.38
C LYS A 446 45.66 -16.16 3.73
N ASN A 447 46.33 -15.68 4.77
CA ASN A 447 46.36 -16.32 6.08
C ASN A 447 45.30 -15.79 7.07
N TYR A 448 44.38 -14.92 6.62
CA TYR A 448 43.34 -14.38 7.49
C TYR A 448 42.22 -15.39 7.72
N ASN A 449 41.90 -15.65 9.00
CA ASN A 449 40.76 -16.47 9.38
C ASN A 449 39.45 -15.87 8.83
N ILE A 450 38.64 -16.70 8.17
CA ILE A 450 37.38 -16.30 7.53
C ILE A 450 36.40 -15.62 8.50
N GLY A 451 36.40 -15.99 9.78
CA GLY A 451 35.57 -15.37 10.81
C GLY A 451 35.92 -13.90 11.03
N ARG A 452 37.21 -13.55 10.97
CA ARG A 452 37.67 -12.16 11.11
C ARG A 452 37.26 -11.31 9.90
N ILE A 453 37.32 -11.89 8.70
CA ILE A 453 36.87 -11.24 7.46
C ILE A 453 35.36 -10.99 7.52
N ARG A 454 34.56 -11.98 7.93
CA ARG A 454 33.11 -11.85 8.10
C ARG A 454 32.75 -10.76 9.12
N GLN A 455 33.37 -10.76 10.29
CA GLN A 455 33.13 -9.73 11.30
C GLN A 455 33.49 -8.31 10.83
N PHE A 456 34.50 -8.18 9.98
CA PHE A 456 34.88 -6.90 9.38
C PHE A 456 33.82 -6.40 8.39
N TYR A 457 33.35 -7.24 7.47
CA TYR A 457 32.29 -6.86 6.52
C TYR A 457 30.95 -6.63 7.22
N MET A 458 30.61 -7.42 8.25
CA MET A 458 29.39 -7.19 9.04
C MET A 458 29.40 -5.84 9.76
N ARG A 459 30.56 -5.37 10.24
CA ARG A 459 30.70 -4.01 10.78
C ARG A 459 30.50 -2.93 9.73
N LYS A 460 30.94 -3.16 8.49
CA LYS A 460 30.67 -2.23 7.38
C LYS A 460 29.18 -2.18 7.05
N VAL A 461 28.52 -3.34 6.93
CA VAL A 461 27.08 -3.42 6.68
C VAL A 461 26.30 -2.68 7.76
N LYS A 462 26.64 -2.89 9.04
CA LYS A 462 25.99 -2.19 10.15
C LYS A 462 26.21 -0.67 10.11
N PHE A 463 27.44 -0.22 9.83
CA PHE A 463 27.72 1.21 9.69
C PHE A 463 26.97 1.86 8.52
N THR A 464 26.83 1.14 7.40
CA THR A 464 26.03 1.58 6.26
C THR A 464 24.56 1.70 6.65
N GLN A 465 24.00 0.69 7.33
CA GLN A 465 22.64 0.73 7.86
C GLN A 465 22.41 1.95 8.77
N ASP A 466 23.28 2.16 9.76
CA ASP A 466 23.17 3.29 10.69
C ASP A 466 23.22 4.64 9.94
N SER A 467 24.04 4.73 8.89
CA SER A 467 24.15 5.94 8.04
C SER A 467 22.88 6.19 7.21
N PHE A 468 22.22 5.12 6.74
CA PHE A 468 20.93 5.21 6.06
C PHE A 468 19.86 5.71 7.02
N GLU A 469 19.77 5.13 8.22
CA GLU A 469 18.80 5.51 9.24
C GLU A 469 18.96 6.98 9.67
N GLU A 470 20.20 7.44 9.88
CA GLU A 470 20.50 8.83 10.24
C GLU A 470 20.06 9.82 9.14
N LYS A 471 20.35 9.51 7.87
CA LYS A 471 20.00 10.41 6.76
C LYS A 471 18.50 10.45 6.50
N PHE A 472 17.79 9.32 6.60
CA PHE A 472 16.33 9.31 6.52
C PHE A 472 15.69 10.11 7.65
N LYS A 473 16.21 9.97 8.88
CA LYS A 473 15.73 10.72 10.02
C LYS A 473 15.89 12.23 9.83
N HIS A 474 17.04 12.66 9.32
CA HIS A 474 17.29 14.07 8.99
C HIS A 474 16.30 14.62 7.96
N ILE A 475 16.05 13.86 6.88
CA ILE A 475 15.08 14.25 5.83
C ILE A 475 13.67 14.39 6.44
N LEU A 476 13.28 13.49 7.35
CA LEU A 476 11.99 13.53 8.03
C LEU A 476 11.88 14.67 9.05
N ASP A 477 12.99 15.04 9.69
CA ASP A 477 13.05 16.13 10.66
C ASP A 477 13.01 17.52 9.99
N GLU A 478 13.58 17.64 8.78
CA GLU A 478 13.58 18.88 7.98
C GLU A 478 12.34 19.02 7.08
N PHE A 479 11.56 17.95 6.89
CA PHE A 479 10.37 18.03 6.06
C PHE A 479 9.35 19.02 6.65
N PRO A 480 8.81 19.98 5.87
CA PRO A 480 7.88 20.97 6.38
C PRO A 480 6.65 20.28 6.97
N LYS A 481 6.43 20.46 8.27
CA LYS A 481 5.20 20.02 8.94
C LYS A 481 4.18 21.15 8.76
N LEU A 482 3.21 20.95 7.87
CA LEU A 482 2.02 21.80 7.80
C LEU A 482 1.32 21.74 9.17
N GLU A 483 1.32 22.86 9.91
CA GLU A 483 0.53 23.01 11.15
C GLU A 483 -0.97 23.07 10.86
#